data_AF-A0A7D5VG34-F1
#
_entry.id   AF-A0A7D5VG34-F1
#
_cell.length_a   1.000
_cell.length_b   1.000
_cell.length_c   1.000
_cell.angle_alpha   90.00
_cell.angle_beta   90.00
_cell.angle_gamma   90.00
#
_symmetry.space_group_name_H-M   'P 1'
#
loop_
_entity.id
_entity.type
_entity.pdbx_description
1 polymer ?
#
loop_
_entity_poly.entity_id
_entity_poly.type
_entity_poly.pdbx_seq_one_letter_code
_entity_poly.pdbx_strand_id
1 'polypeptide(L)'
;MTGHDDVTGCDLVVALGQDALNGLLASLASRPGLRGSLLTGTLEVPAGDRAVPLDWSLGKPPVFSLHEPTGEEWRAAIGPRGVPPRRVAGAFTVLVPELTVSGPGIKRATRSVKMVCTLAARSGMLVFTPLGVEVDLRNVPDPNDRAVYRRIVVPKALQAAPALLAGAALPRIDLAGLSFGDFALATGSGMVVGAANTADRPPARAPDPAVLFPRAPAFEVLLSPSALQRAARTATADLAGRSESTGGSSGFGIGRATYQGRVRVDAAAARVTGHPLDLDVDICLSVHAEAGVDLFPDIGEALTRAAQRIRDLFPW
;
A
#
# COMPACT_ATOMS: atom_id res chain seq x y z
N MET A 1 -4.78 -27.36 10.60
CA MET A 1 -4.99 -25.91 10.35
C MET A 1 -6.03 -25.80 9.24
N THR A 2 -7.28 -25.54 9.60
CA THR A 2 -8.35 -25.20 8.65
C THR A 2 -7.99 -23.85 8.01
N GLY A 3 -7.93 -23.83 6.68
CA GLY A 3 -7.44 -22.71 5.89
C GLY A 3 -8.17 -21.40 6.21
N HIS A 4 -7.40 -20.33 6.34
CA HIS A 4 -7.92 -18.97 6.54
C HIS A 4 -8.75 -18.46 5.35
N ASP A 5 -8.73 -19.15 4.20
CA ASP A 5 -9.56 -18.85 3.03
C ASP A 5 -11.07 -18.82 3.37
N ASP A 6 -11.53 -19.65 4.33
CA ASP A 6 -12.95 -19.76 4.68
C ASP A 6 -13.43 -18.68 5.67
N VAL A 7 -12.53 -18.01 6.40
CA VAL A 7 -12.93 -17.11 7.50
C VAL A 7 -13.23 -15.70 7.00
N THR A 8 -12.61 -15.26 5.90
CA THR A 8 -12.76 -13.88 5.40
C THR A 8 -13.28 -13.78 3.97
N GLY A 9 -13.05 -14.80 3.13
CA GLY A 9 -13.37 -14.75 1.71
C GLY A 9 -12.60 -13.69 0.92
N CYS A 10 -11.52 -13.11 1.48
CA CYS A 10 -10.74 -12.05 0.85
C CYS A 10 -9.28 -12.45 0.55
N ASP A 11 -8.67 -11.82 -0.45
CA ASP A 11 -7.31 -12.16 -0.91
C ASP A 11 -6.19 -11.54 -0.08
N LEU A 12 -6.43 -10.35 0.46
CA LEU A 12 -5.48 -9.55 1.22
C LEU A 12 -6.19 -8.87 2.38
N VAL A 13 -5.58 -8.93 3.57
CA VAL A 13 -5.96 -8.16 4.74
C VAL A 13 -4.75 -7.40 5.25
N VAL A 14 -4.92 -6.14 5.60
CA VAL A 14 -3.91 -5.30 6.25
C VAL A 14 -4.51 -4.74 7.53
N ALA A 15 -3.81 -4.88 8.65
CA ALA A 15 -4.21 -4.34 9.94
C ALA A 15 -3.14 -3.40 10.48
N LEU A 16 -3.58 -2.29 11.06
CA LEU A 16 -2.71 -1.31 11.71
C LEU A 16 -3.32 -0.94 13.07
N GLY A 17 -2.56 -1.17 14.14
CA GLY A 17 -2.95 -0.81 15.49
C GLY A 17 -2.89 0.69 15.74
N GLN A 18 -3.71 1.16 16.66
CA GLN A 18 -3.78 2.56 17.08
C GLN A 18 -2.43 3.10 17.55
N ASP A 19 -1.68 2.34 18.35
CA ASP A 19 -0.41 2.80 18.90
C ASP A 19 0.64 2.98 17.80
N ALA A 20 0.66 2.08 16.82
CA ALA A 20 1.51 2.20 15.64
C ALA A 20 1.10 3.40 14.78
N LEU A 21 -0.20 3.60 14.52
CA LEU A 21 -0.71 4.75 13.78
C LEU A 21 -0.32 6.08 14.46
N ASN A 22 -0.54 6.19 15.77
CA ASN A 22 -0.18 7.38 16.54
C ASN A 22 1.34 7.60 16.58
N GLY A 23 2.13 6.53 16.69
CA GLY A 23 3.58 6.58 16.59
C GLY A 23 4.09 7.08 15.24
N LEU A 24 3.48 6.62 14.14
CA LEU A 24 3.78 7.08 12.78
C LEU A 24 3.48 8.57 12.62
N LEU A 25 2.32 9.04 13.09
CA LEU A 25 1.95 10.46 13.04
C LEU A 25 2.90 11.34 13.86
N ALA A 26 3.26 10.90 15.07
CA ALA A 26 4.24 11.60 15.90
C ALA A 26 5.62 11.67 15.21
N SER A 27 6.04 10.58 14.56
CA SER A 27 7.29 10.53 13.78
C SER A 27 7.26 11.43 12.56
N LEU A 28 6.13 11.51 11.85
CA LEU A 28 5.97 12.43 10.71
C LEU A 28 5.98 13.90 11.17
N ALA A 29 5.31 14.20 12.28
CA ALA A 29 5.22 15.53 12.87
C ALA A 29 6.55 16.08 13.45
N SER A 30 7.53 15.20 13.71
CA SER A 30 8.87 15.60 14.17
C SER A 30 9.81 15.96 13.01
N ARG A 31 9.46 15.64 11.76
CA ARG A 31 10.27 15.94 10.57
C ARG A 31 10.00 17.38 10.11
N PRO A 32 11.00 18.30 10.10
CA PRO A 32 10.77 19.73 9.85
C PRO A 32 10.06 20.05 8.52
N GLY A 33 10.41 19.34 7.44
CA GLY A 33 9.80 19.55 6.12
C GLY A 33 8.37 19.03 5.97
N LEU A 34 7.95 18.05 6.80
CA LEU A 34 6.59 17.51 6.78
C LEU A 34 5.71 18.13 7.85
N ARG A 35 6.30 18.63 8.94
CA ARG A 35 5.58 19.32 10.00
C ARG A 35 4.79 20.52 9.47
N GLY A 36 5.39 21.33 8.60
CA GLY A 36 4.73 22.50 8.02
C GLY A 36 3.51 22.14 7.18
N SER A 37 3.63 21.13 6.30
CA SER A 37 2.54 20.71 5.42
C SER A 37 1.44 19.90 6.12
N LEU A 38 1.78 19.17 7.19
CA LEU A 38 0.82 18.32 7.91
C LEU A 38 0.10 19.05 9.05
N LEU A 39 0.77 20.00 9.70
CA LEU A 39 0.26 20.62 10.93
C LEU A 39 -0.16 22.08 10.75
N THR A 40 -0.05 22.65 9.55
CA THR A 40 -0.52 24.03 9.30
C THR A 40 -1.22 24.10 7.96
N GLY A 41 -2.12 25.06 7.82
CA GLY A 41 -2.75 25.37 6.54
C GLY A 41 -3.71 26.54 6.63
N THR A 42 -4.32 26.87 5.50
CA THR A 42 -5.33 27.92 5.38
C THR A 42 -6.61 27.32 4.80
N LEU A 43 -7.74 27.69 5.37
CA LEU A 43 -9.06 27.21 4.97
C LEU A 43 -9.93 28.40 4.54
N GLU A 44 -10.51 28.31 3.36
CA GLU A 44 -11.50 29.28 2.91
C GLU A 44 -12.87 28.98 3.52
N VAL A 45 -13.37 29.92 4.32
CA VAL A 45 -14.63 29.76 5.04
C VAL A 45 -15.70 30.69 4.51
N PRO A 46 -16.88 30.19 4.12
CA PRO A 46 -17.99 31.05 3.68
C PRO A 46 -18.47 31.98 4.81
N ALA A 47 -18.60 33.27 4.50
CA ALA A 47 -19.13 34.31 5.38
C ALA A 47 -20.00 35.27 4.56
N GLY A 48 -21.30 34.96 4.45
CA GLY A 48 -22.20 35.64 3.50
C GLY A 48 -21.77 35.34 2.06
N ASP A 49 -21.63 36.38 1.24
CA ASP A 49 -21.27 36.27 -0.19
C ASP A 49 -19.74 36.23 -0.42
N ARG A 50 -18.93 36.09 0.64
CA ARG A 50 -17.47 36.08 0.56
C ARG A 50 -16.87 34.86 1.26
N ALA A 51 -15.72 34.40 0.78
CA ALA A 51 -14.87 33.47 1.52
C ALA A 51 -13.85 34.28 2.35
N VAL A 52 -13.63 33.86 3.58
CA VAL A 52 -12.63 34.45 4.49
C VAL A 52 -11.58 33.38 4.79
N PRO A 53 -10.28 33.68 4.59
CA PRO A 53 -9.21 32.75 4.91
C PRO A 53 -9.09 32.61 6.43
N LEU A 54 -9.09 31.37 6.92
CA LEU A 54 -8.74 31.02 8.29
C LEU A 54 -7.47 30.19 8.29
N ASP A 55 -6.43 30.73 8.87
CA ASP A 55 -5.20 30.01 9.14
C ASP A 55 -5.41 29.09 10.34
N TRP A 56 -4.98 27.85 10.20
CA TRP A 56 -4.97 26.86 11.27
C TRP A 56 -3.58 26.29 11.47
N SER A 57 -3.26 25.95 12.72
CA SER A 57 -2.05 25.23 13.06
C SER A 57 -2.26 24.28 14.24
N LEU A 58 -1.54 23.17 14.24
CA LEU A 58 -1.54 22.18 15.30
C LEU A 58 -0.23 22.28 16.09
N GLY A 59 -0.33 22.57 17.39
CA GLY A 59 0.84 22.58 18.28
C GLY A 59 1.43 21.17 18.48
N LYS A 60 0.55 20.18 18.47
CA LYS A 60 0.84 18.74 18.63
C LYS A 60 0.09 17.92 17.58
N PRO A 61 0.63 16.75 17.17
CA PRO A 61 -0.04 15.88 16.22
C PRO A 61 -1.40 15.39 16.77
N PRO A 62 -2.39 15.13 15.89
CA PRO A 62 -3.62 14.46 16.29
C PRO A 62 -3.35 13.07 16.87
N VAL A 63 -4.21 12.64 17.80
CA VAL A 63 -4.17 11.32 18.42
C VAL A 63 -5.46 10.59 18.09
N PHE A 64 -5.33 9.43 17.48
CA PHE A 64 -6.44 8.55 17.12
C PHE A 64 -6.77 7.63 18.29
N SER A 65 -8.06 7.49 18.58
CA SER A 65 -8.59 6.42 19.41
C SER A 65 -9.51 5.56 18.55
N LEU A 66 -9.03 4.40 18.10
CA LEU A 66 -9.71 3.47 17.19
C LEU A 66 -10.66 2.51 17.92
N HIS A 67 -11.16 2.94 19.08
CA HIS A 67 -12.24 2.29 19.81
C HIS A 67 -13.56 2.97 19.49
N GLU A 68 -14.66 2.25 19.70
CA GLU A 68 -15.98 2.84 19.56
C GLU A 68 -16.15 4.01 20.54
N PRO A 69 -16.65 5.19 20.10
CA PRO A 69 -16.90 6.30 20.99
C PRO A 69 -17.91 5.92 22.06
N THR A 70 -17.64 6.34 23.29
CA THR A 70 -18.51 6.12 24.44
C THR A 70 -19.86 6.84 24.26
N GLY A 71 -20.87 6.40 25.02
CA GLY A 71 -22.17 7.07 25.00
C GLY A 71 -22.14 8.51 25.51
N GLU A 72 -21.12 8.90 26.28
CA GLU A 72 -20.89 10.28 26.68
C GLU A 72 -20.31 11.10 25.52
N GLU A 73 -19.28 10.59 24.84
CA GLU A 73 -18.67 11.25 23.67
C GLU A 73 -19.70 11.51 22.56
N TRP A 74 -20.57 10.54 22.28
CA TRP A 74 -21.67 10.73 21.32
C TRP A 74 -22.64 11.84 21.72
N ARG A 75 -22.93 12.00 23.02
CA ARG A 75 -23.85 13.04 23.52
C ARG A 75 -23.19 14.40 23.59
N ALA A 76 -21.89 14.45 23.89
CA ALA A 76 -21.10 15.67 23.98
C ALA A 76 -20.74 16.23 22.59
N ALA A 77 -20.62 15.36 21.58
CA ALA A 77 -20.34 15.76 20.21
C ALA A 77 -21.47 16.61 19.61
N ILE A 78 -21.09 17.70 18.95
CA ILE A 78 -21.97 18.59 18.22
C ILE A 78 -21.84 18.26 16.73
N GLY A 79 -22.91 17.78 16.12
CA GLY A 79 -22.95 17.47 14.69
C GLY A 79 -23.17 18.70 13.81
N PRO A 80 -23.24 18.53 12.46
CA PRO A 80 -23.32 19.63 11.50
C PRO A 80 -24.53 20.58 11.69
N ARG A 81 -25.61 20.09 12.29
CA ARG A 81 -26.84 20.87 12.57
C ARG A 81 -26.92 21.40 14.01
N GLY A 82 -25.82 21.35 14.76
CA GLY A 82 -25.78 21.78 16.16
C GLY A 82 -26.43 20.80 17.15
N VAL A 83 -26.78 19.59 16.69
CA VAL A 83 -27.36 18.50 17.50
C VAL A 83 -26.41 17.30 17.52
N PRO A 84 -26.47 16.43 18.55
CA PRO A 84 -25.64 15.24 18.61
C PRO A 84 -25.80 14.35 17.36
N PRO A 85 -24.70 13.85 16.78
CA PRO A 85 -24.77 12.99 15.61
C PRO A 85 -25.38 11.63 15.95
N ARG A 86 -25.93 10.96 14.93
CA ARG A 86 -26.41 9.58 15.06
C ARG A 86 -25.22 8.63 15.19
N ARG A 87 -25.37 7.60 16.02
CA ARG A 87 -24.36 6.54 16.14
C ARG A 87 -24.22 5.78 14.83
N VAL A 88 -22.97 5.51 14.45
CA VAL A 88 -22.61 4.76 13.25
C VAL A 88 -21.56 3.72 13.63
N ALA A 89 -21.70 2.50 13.12
CA ALA A 89 -20.72 1.43 13.32
C ALA A 89 -19.37 1.82 12.69
N GLY A 90 -18.27 1.39 13.32
CA GLY A 90 -16.93 1.78 12.87
C GLY A 90 -16.65 3.28 13.03
N ALA A 91 -17.38 3.98 13.89
CA ALA A 91 -16.96 5.29 14.35
C ALA A 91 -15.78 5.15 15.32
N PHE A 92 -14.94 6.17 15.35
CA PHE A 92 -13.81 6.29 16.27
C PHE A 92 -13.61 7.77 16.63
N THR A 93 -12.68 8.07 17.53
CA THR A 93 -12.39 9.47 17.89
C THR A 93 -10.99 9.92 17.47
N VAL A 94 -10.88 11.20 17.14
CA VAL A 94 -9.61 11.88 16.86
C VAL A 94 -9.50 13.07 17.80
N LEU A 95 -8.50 13.05 18.68
CA LEU A 95 -8.17 14.16 19.55
C LEU A 95 -7.15 15.06 18.86
N VAL A 96 -7.50 16.32 18.67
CA VAL A 96 -6.62 17.39 18.24
C VAL A 96 -6.32 18.26 19.48
N PRO A 97 -5.21 18.02 20.16
CA PRO A 97 -4.98 18.59 21.50
C PRO A 97 -4.73 20.10 21.49
N GLU A 98 -4.12 20.63 20.43
CA GLU A 98 -3.71 22.05 20.34
C GLU A 98 -4.01 22.61 18.94
N LEU A 99 -5.29 22.77 18.61
CA LEU A 99 -5.72 23.46 17.39
C LEU A 99 -5.72 24.97 17.62
N THR A 100 -4.86 25.68 16.92
CA THR A 100 -4.84 27.13 16.85
C THR A 100 -5.52 27.59 15.57
N VAL A 101 -6.46 28.52 15.67
CA VAL A 101 -7.10 29.16 14.51
C VAL A 101 -6.95 30.67 14.60
N SER A 102 -6.67 31.32 13.47
CA SER A 102 -6.63 32.77 13.34
C SER A 102 -7.12 33.22 11.97
N GLY A 103 -7.65 34.44 11.88
CA GLY A 103 -8.07 35.02 10.60
C GLY A 103 -8.66 36.42 10.77
N PRO A 104 -9.07 37.07 9.66
CA PRO A 104 -9.69 38.39 9.70
C PRO A 104 -10.91 38.43 10.63
N GLY A 105 -10.85 39.27 11.68
CA GLY A 105 -11.92 39.39 12.67
C GLY A 105 -12.01 38.25 13.70
N ILE A 106 -11.14 37.24 13.62
CA ILE A 106 -11.07 36.14 14.61
C ILE A 106 -9.78 36.28 15.41
N LYS A 107 -9.92 36.56 16.72
CA LYS A 107 -8.78 36.53 17.64
C LYS A 107 -8.17 35.12 17.66
N ARG A 108 -6.84 35.05 17.57
CA ARG A 108 -6.10 33.79 17.67
C ARG A 108 -6.53 33.03 18.91
N ALA A 109 -7.00 31.79 18.73
CA ALA A 109 -7.46 30.94 19.80
C ALA A 109 -6.91 29.53 19.64
N THR A 110 -6.36 28.98 20.72
CA THR A 110 -5.88 27.59 20.80
C THR A 110 -6.82 26.78 21.66
N ARG A 111 -7.30 25.65 21.16
CA ARG A 111 -8.26 24.78 21.84
C ARG A 111 -7.95 23.30 21.59
N SER A 112 -8.36 22.47 22.55
CA SER A 112 -8.45 21.04 22.37
C SER A 112 -9.80 20.68 21.75
N VAL A 113 -9.77 19.84 20.73
CA VAL A 113 -10.93 19.46 19.93
C VAL A 113 -10.94 17.95 19.77
N LYS A 114 -12.02 17.28 20.18
CA LYS A 114 -12.21 15.85 19.92
C LYS A 114 -13.26 15.68 18.84
N MET A 115 -12.95 14.92 17.81
CA MET A 115 -13.86 14.66 16.69
C MET A 115 -14.30 13.21 16.72
N VAL A 116 -15.57 12.96 16.46
CA VAL A 116 -16.10 11.63 16.15
C VAL A 116 -16.06 11.47 14.64
N CYS A 117 -15.38 10.45 14.14
CA CYS A 117 -15.11 10.26 12.72
C CYS A 117 -15.44 8.84 12.27
N THR A 118 -15.61 8.67 10.97
CA THR A 118 -15.59 7.38 10.26
C THR A 118 -14.51 7.41 9.20
N LEU A 119 -14.05 6.22 8.79
CA LEU A 119 -13.00 6.04 7.80
C LEU A 119 -13.51 5.13 6.69
N ALA A 120 -13.25 5.51 5.44
CA ALA A 120 -13.52 4.68 4.27
C ALA A 120 -12.37 4.81 3.27
N ALA A 121 -12.21 3.82 2.40
CA ALA A 121 -11.41 4.00 1.19
C ALA A 121 -12.34 4.38 0.03
N ARG A 122 -11.92 5.35 -0.80
CA ARG A 122 -12.59 5.67 -2.06
C ARG A 122 -11.54 5.99 -3.10
N SER A 123 -11.56 5.27 -4.22
CA SER A 123 -10.66 5.51 -5.37
C SER A 123 -9.18 5.56 -4.97
N GLY A 124 -8.73 4.59 -4.16
CA GLY A 124 -7.35 4.54 -3.66
C GLY A 124 -6.96 5.64 -2.65
N MET A 125 -7.92 6.39 -2.08
CA MET A 125 -7.64 7.37 -1.03
C MET A 125 -8.34 7.01 0.28
N LEU A 126 -7.67 7.29 1.40
CA LEU A 126 -8.32 7.31 2.71
C LEU A 126 -9.20 8.56 2.84
N VAL A 127 -10.47 8.34 3.20
CA VAL A 127 -11.47 9.39 3.38
C VAL A 127 -11.96 9.38 4.81
N PHE A 128 -11.61 10.43 5.55
CA PHE A 128 -12.10 10.68 6.89
C PHE A 128 -13.38 11.51 6.83
N THR A 129 -14.47 11.00 7.39
CA THR A 129 -15.75 11.71 7.47
C THR A 129 -16.05 12.06 8.91
N PRO A 130 -15.96 13.34 9.31
CA PRO A 130 -16.27 13.75 10.66
C PRO A 130 -17.80 13.80 10.85
N LEU A 131 -18.27 13.18 11.92
CA LEU A 131 -19.68 13.09 12.28
C LEU A 131 -20.09 14.16 13.30
N GLY A 132 -19.17 14.54 14.19
CA GLY A 132 -19.40 15.57 15.18
C GLY A 132 -18.12 15.97 15.92
N VAL A 133 -18.19 17.08 16.65
CA VAL A 133 -17.06 17.64 17.38
C VAL A 133 -17.46 17.95 18.80
N GLU A 134 -16.65 17.49 19.74
CA GLU A 134 -16.63 17.94 21.11
C GLU A 134 -15.54 19.01 21.26
N VAL A 135 -15.95 20.20 21.71
CA VAL A 135 -15.04 21.31 22.01
C VAL A 135 -15.17 21.61 23.50
N ASP A 136 -14.03 21.73 24.19
CA ASP A 136 -14.05 22.15 25.59
C ASP A 136 -14.44 23.64 25.69
N LEU A 137 -15.70 23.88 26.04
CA LEU A 137 -16.27 25.22 26.20
C LEU A 137 -16.39 25.63 27.67
N ARG A 138 -15.84 24.87 28.62
CA ARG A 138 -15.97 25.16 30.07
C ARG A 138 -15.41 26.53 30.46
N ASN A 139 -14.38 26.98 29.75
CA ASN A 139 -13.73 28.27 29.96
C ASN A 139 -14.29 29.39 29.07
N VAL A 140 -15.44 29.18 28.42
CA VAL A 140 -16.15 30.22 27.66
C VAL A 140 -17.29 30.74 28.55
N PRO A 141 -17.08 31.85 29.28
CA PRO A 141 -18.04 32.32 30.28
C PRO A 141 -19.36 32.77 29.64
N ASP A 142 -19.30 33.43 28.47
CA ASP A 142 -20.48 33.97 27.79
C ASP A 142 -21.33 32.87 27.12
N PRO A 143 -22.62 32.72 27.48
CA PRO A 143 -23.56 31.84 26.80
C PRO A 143 -23.74 32.11 25.29
N ASN A 144 -23.64 33.38 24.86
CA ASN A 144 -23.74 33.76 23.46
C ASN A 144 -22.52 33.28 22.67
N ASP A 145 -21.32 33.40 23.23
CA ASP A 145 -20.10 32.85 22.63
C ASP A 145 -20.21 31.33 22.51
N ARG A 146 -20.73 30.65 23.54
CA ARG A 146 -20.99 29.19 23.47
C ARG A 146 -21.97 28.83 22.34
N ALA A 147 -22.98 29.65 22.10
CA ALA A 147 -23.90 29.46 20.97
C ALA A 147 -23.22 29.68 19.61
N VAL A 148 -22.33 30.67 19.50
CA VAL A 148 -21.52 30.93 18.30
C VAL A 148 -20.59 29.76 18.00
N TYR A 149 -19.89 29.22 19.01
CA TYR A 149 -19.04 28.04 18.83
C TYR A 149 -19.84 26.84 18.31
N ARG A 150 -21.01 26.58 18.91
CA ARG A 150 -21.88 25.45 18.54
C ARG A 150 -22.50 25.57 17.16
N ARG A 151 -22.95 26.77 16.77
CA ARG A 151 -23.74 26.98 15.54
C ARG A 151 -22.90 27.42 14.35
N ILE A 152 -21.72 27.99 14.58
CA ILE A 152 -20.90 28.59 13.51
C ILE A 152 -19.52 27.91 13.45
N VAL A 153 -18.78 27.89 14.56
CA VAL A 153 -17.39 27.40 14.56
C VAL A 153 -17.33 25.89 14.31
N VAL A 154 -18.13 25.11 15.03
CA VAL A 154 -18.13 23.64 14.91
C VAL A 154 -18.55 23.17 13.51
N PRO A 155 -19.66 23.64 12.91
CA PRO A 155 -20.02 23.23 11.54
C PRO A 155 -18.95 23.57 10.51
N LYS A 156 -18.30 24.72 10.65
CA LYS A 156 -17.19 25.13 9.77
C LYS A 156 -15.95 24.26 9.99
N ALA A 157 -15.62 23.93 11.24
CA ALA A 157 -14.54 22.99 11.56
C ALA A 157 -14.82 21.58 11.03
N LEU A 158 -16.07 21.11 11.08
CA LEU A 158 -16.49 19.84 10.46
C LEU A 158 -16.35 19.83 8.95
N GLN A 159 -16.63 20.96 8.29
CA GLN A 159 -16.41 21.10 6.84
C GLN A 159 -14.92 21.12 6.48
N ALA A 160 -14.10 21.67 7.37
CA ALA A 160 -12.64 21.76 7.22
C ALA A 160 -11.91 20.45 7.52
N ALA A 161 -12.39 19.69 8.49
CA ALA A 161 -11.71 18.52 9.04
C ALA A 161 -11.34 17.45 8.00
N PRO A 162 -12.12 17.17 6.93
CA PRO A 162 -11.69 16.30 5.86
C PRO A 162 -10.40 16.78 5.21
N ALA A 163 -10.21 18.09 4.99
CA ALA A 163 -8.98 18.64 4.42
C ALA A 163 -7.80 18.55 5.40
N LEU A 164 -8.06 18.67 6.71
CA LEU A 164 -7.04 18.48 7.76
C LEU A 164 -6.55 17.03 7.85
N LEU A 165 -7.41 16.08 7.47
CA LEU A 165 -7.16 14.64 7.53
C LEU A 165 -6.97 14.02 6.13
N ALA A 166 -7.04 14.83 5.07
CA ALA A 166 -6.92 14.38 3.69
C ALA A 166 -5.46 14.12 3.32
N GLY A 167 -5.25 13.20 2.39
CA GLY A 167 -4.00 13.16 1.62
C GLY A 167 -3.14 11.91 1.79
N ALA A 168 -3.62 10.87 2.48
CA ALA A 168 -2.96 9.57 2.39
C ALA A 168 -3.55 8.79 1.22
N ALA A 169 -2.84 8.80 0.09
CA ALA A 169 -3.03 7.77 -0.92
C ALA A 169 -2.79 6.42 -0.24
N LEU A 170 -3.74 5.49 -0.39
CA LEU A 170 -3.49 4.12 0.00
C LEU A 170 -2.38 3.59 -0.92
N PRO A 171 -1.33 2.97 -0.37
CA PRO A 171 -0.33 2.34 -1.20
C PRO A 171 -1.04 1.32 -2.08
N ARG A 172 -0.83 1.40 -3.39
CA ARG A 172 -1.19 0.30 -4.27
C ARG A 172 -0.28 -0.87 -3.91
N ILE A 173 -0.89 -1.93 -3.41
CA ILE A 173 -0.18 -3.18 -3.15
C ILE A 173 -0.18 -3.92 -4.49
N ASP A 174 1.01 -4.13 -5.04
CA ASP A 174 1.26 -5.02 -6.17
C ASP A 174 2.14 -6.15 -5.64
N LEU A 175 1.69 -7.38 -5.85
CA LEU A 175 2.42 -8.56 -5.40
C LEU A 175 2.59 -9.50 -6.58
N ALA A 176 3.81 -9.52 -7.13
CA ALA A 176 4.20 -10.35 -8.27
C ALA A 176 3.24 -10.23 -9.47
N GLY A 177 2.80 -9.00 -9.81
CA GLY A 177 1.89 -8.75 -10.92
C GLY A 177 0.41 -8.93 -10.57
N LEU A 178 0.08 -9.24 -9.31
CA LEU A 178 -1.29 -9.18 -8.81
C LEU A 178 -1.64 -7.75 -8.39
N SER A 179 -2.61 -7.18 -9.09
CA SER A 179 -3.23 -5.91 -8.72
C SER A 179 -4.45 -6.15 -7.82
N PHE A 180 -4.45 -5.51 -6.65
CA PHE A 180 -5.57 -5.52 -5.72
C PHE A 180 -6.50 -4.33 -5.98
N GLY A 181 -7.81 -4.56 -5.84
CA GLY A 181 -8.83 -3.53 -5.93
C GLY A 181 -8.84 -2.58 -4.73
N ASP A 182 -9.88 -1.74 -4.65
CA ASP A 182 -10.06 -0.84 -3.53
C ASP A 182 -10.24 -1.60 -2.21
N PHE A 183 -9.66 -1.06 -1.14
CA PHE A 183 -9.79 -1.63 0.20
C PHE A 183 -11.16 -1.37 0.81
N ALA A 184 -11.82 -2.42 1.31
CA ALA A 184 -12.91 -2.26 2.24
C ALA A 184 -12.35 -2.12 3.66
N LEU A 185 -12.59 -0.97 4.30
CA LEU A 185 -12.04 -0.64 5.61
C LEU A 185 -13.07 -0.84 6.73
N ALA A 186 -12.57 -1.29 7.88
CA ALA A 186 -13.27 -1.29 9.16
C ALA A 186 -12.35 -0.74 10.25
N THR A 187 -12.94 -0.07 11.25
CA THR A 187 -12.22 0.39 12.45
C THR A 187 -12.93 -0.11 13.69
N GLY A 188 -12.18 -0.44 14.72
CA GLY A 188 -12.71 -0.94 15.99
C GLY A 188 -11.63 -1.66 16.77
N SER A 189 -11.89 -1.95 18.05
CA SER A 189 -10.97 -2.72 18.90
C SER A 189 -9.52 -2.19 18.95
N GLY A 190 -9.33 -0.87 18.76
CA GLY A 190 -8.01 -0.25 18.79
C GLY A 190 -7.20 -0.42 17.51
N MET A 191 -7.83 -0.73 16.37
CA MET A 191 -7.16 -0.90 15.08
C MET A 191 -8.02 -0.48 13.88
N VAL A 192 -7.36 -0.30 12.74
CA VAL A 192 -7.98 -0.24 11.41
C VAL A 192 -7.59 -1.50 10.65
N VAL A 193 -8.57 -2.12 10.00
CA VAL A 193 -8.37 -3.31 9.16
C VAL A 193 -8.94 -3.02 7.78
N GLY A 194 -8.12 -3.22 6.76
CA GLY A 194 -8.53 -3.16 5.36
C GLY A 194 -8.47 -4.53 4.72
N ALA A 195 -9.47 -4.89 3.93
CA ALA A 195 -9.43 -6.07 3.07
C ALA A 195 -9.56 -5.68 1.60
N ALA A 196 -8.85 -6.39 0.74
CA ALA A 196 -8.94 -6.23 -0.71
C ALA A 196 -8.96 -7.60 -1.41
N ASN A 197 -9.58 -7.62 -2.58
CA ASN A 197 -9.56 -8.75 -3.50
C ASN A 197 -8.77 -8.36 -4.75
N THR A 198 -8.23 -9.36 -5.46
CA THR A 198 -7.65 -9.16 -6.78
C THR A 198 -8.72 -8.68 -7.76
N ALA A 199 -8.31 -7.95 -8.80
CA ALA A 199 -9.24 -7.29 -9.73
C ALA A 199 -10.23 -8.22 -10.45
N ASP A 200 -9.93 -9.52 -10.53
CA ASP A 200 -10.76 -10.57 -11.11
C ASP A 200 -11.84 -11.13 -10.16
N ARG A 201 -11.84 -10.71 -8.89
CA ARG A 201 -12.82 -11.13 -7.88
C ARG A 201 -13.75 -9.97 -7.47
N PRO A 202 -14.96 -10.26 -6.96
CA PRO A 202 -15.83 -9.23 -6.39
C PRO A 202 -15.13 -8.43 -5.30
N PRO A 203 -15.46 -7.14 -5.10
CA PRO A 203 -14.88 -6.33 -4.03
C PRO A 203 -14.98 -7.03 -2.67
N ALA A 204 -13.89 -6.97 -1.89
CA ALA A 204 -13.88 -7.55 -0.55
C ALA A 204 -14.89 -6.84 0.35
N ARG A 205 -15.43 -7.57 1.33
CA ARG A 205 -16.22 -6.97 2.41
C ARG A 205 -15.28 -6.47 3.50
N ALA A 206 -15.68 -5.40 4.18
CA ALA A 206 -14.93 -4.91 5.33
C ALA A 206 -14.90 -6.01 6.42
N PRO A 207 -13.72 -6.43 6.89
CA PRO A 207 -13.62 -7.48 7.88
C PRO A 207 -13.99 -6.93 9.27
N ASP A 208 -14.43 -7.80 10.18
CA ASP A 208 -14.58 -7.43 11.59
C ASP A 208 -13.20 -7.46 12.28
N PRO A 209 -12.68 -6.31 12.76
CA PRO A 209 -11.37 -6.26 13.41
C PRO A 209 -11.27 -7.19 14.63
N ALA A 210 -12.33 -7.30 15.42
CA ALA A 210 -12.32 -8.08 16.66
C ALA A 210 -12.27 -9.60 16.41
N VAL A 211 -12.82 -10.03 15.27
CA VAL A 211 -12.85 -11.45 14.88
C VAL A 211 -11.51 -11.89 14.31
N LEU A 212 -10.89 -11.06 13.45
CA LEU A 212 -9.63 -11.41 12.81
C LEU A 212 -8.42 -11.24 13.72
N PHE A 213 -8.41 -10.19 14.52
CA PHE A 213 -7.29 -9.87 15.39
C PHE A 213 -7.82 -9.72 16.82
N PRO A 214 -7.76 -10.79 17.65
CA PRO A 214 -8.19 -10.71 19.05
C PRO A 214 -7.44 -9.66 19.87
N ARG A 215 -6.26 -9.25 19.39
CA ARG A 215 -5.46 -8.14 19.93
C ARG A 215 -5.00 -7.26 18.78
N ALA A 216 -4.99 -5.95 18.98
CA ALA A 216 -4.53 -5.01 17.97
C ALA A 216 -3.04 -5.26 17.65
N PRO A 217 -2.68 -5.60 16.39
CA PRO A 217 -1.30 -5.77 15.98
C PRO A 217 -0.62 -4.40 15.84
N ALA A 218 0.71 -4.36 15.88
CA ALA A 218 1.43 -3.13 15.49
C ALA A 218 1.18 -2.84 14.00
N PHE A 219 1.48 -3.80 13.14
CA PHE A 219 1.16 -3.81 11.72
C PHE A 219 1.18 -5.26 11.25
N GLU A 220 0.17 -5.69 10.51
CA GLU A 220 0.08 -7.07 10.04
C GLU A 220 -0.54 -7.14 8.64
N VAL A 221 -0.05 -8.06 7.83
CA VAL A 221 -0.54 -8.31 6.47
C VAL A 221 -0.80 -9.80 6.32
N LEU A 222 -2.02 -10.15 5.96
CA LEU A 222 -2.43 -11.52 5.68
C LEU A 222 -2.74 -11.64 4.19
N LEU A 223 -2.20 -12.68 3.57
CA LEU A 223 -2.52 -13.07 2.21
C LEU A 223 -3.24 -14.41 2.24
N SER A 224 -4.29 -14.52 1.43
CA SER A 224 -4.99 -15.78 1.27
C SER A 224 -4.09 -16.80 0.55
N PRO A 225 -4.17 -18.10 0.89
CA PRO A 225 -3.48 -19.15 0.14
C PRO A 225 -3.78 -19.09 -1.36
N SER A 226 -5.02 -18.79 -1.75
CA SER A 226 -5.40 -18.65 -3.16
C SER A 226 -4.69 -17.48 -3.85
N ALA A 227 -4.57 -16.33 -3.19
CA ALA A 227 -3.84 -15.17 -3.69
C ALA A 227 -2.34 -15.45 -3.79
N LEU A 228 -1.77 -16.11 -2.79
CA LEU A 228 -0.37 -16.52 -2.81
C LEU A 228 -0.08 -17.51 -3.95
N GLN A 229 -0.97 -18.48 -4.18
CA GLN A 229 -0.84 -19.42 -5.28
C GLN A 229 -0.95 -18.71 -6.64
N ARG A 230 -1.85 -17.74 -6.79
CA ARG A 230 -1.93 -16.91 -8.01
C ARG A 230 -0.65 -16.10 -8.22
N ALA A 231 -0.15 -15.45 -7.18
CA ALA A 231 1.08 -14.67 -7.23
C ALA A 231 2.27 -15.52 -7.66
N ALA A 232 2.39 -16.71 -7.07
CA ALA A 232 3.43 -17.67 -7.43
C ALA A 232 3.34 -18.10 -8.90
N ARG A 233 2.13 -18.40 -9.40
CA ARG A 233 1.92 -18.73 -10.82
C ARG A 233 2.30 -17.58 -11.74
N THR A 234 1.87 -16.35 -11.42
CA THR A 234 2.22 -15.16 -12.19
C THR A 234 3.72 -14.93 -12.21
N ALA A 235 4.41 -15.06 -11.07
CA ALA A 235 5.87 -14.94 -10.99
C ALA A 235 6.61 -15.96 -11.86
N THR A 236 6.09 -17.20 -11.97
CA THR A 236 6.68 -18.25 -12.81
C THR A 236 6.29 -18.18 -14.28
N ALA A 237 5.20 -17.50 -14.64
CA ALA A 237 4.73 -17.43 -16.02
C ALA A 237 5.78 -16.77 -16.94
N ASP A 238 6.48 -15.77 -16.43
CA ASP A 238 7.54 -15.07 -17.17
C ASP A 238 8.83 -15.89 -17.33
N LEU A 239 8.97 -17.01 -16.62
CA LEU A 239 10.11 -17.92 -16.76
C LEU A 239 9.91 -18.87 -17.93
N ALA A 240 8.68 -19.34 -18.17
CA ALA A 240 8.38 -20.25 -19.25
C ALA A 240 8.66 -19.59 -20.62
N GLY A 241 9.47 -20.25 -21.45
CA GLY A 241 9.89 -19.75 -22.75
C GLY A 241 11.12 -18.83 -22.72
N ARG A 242 11.64 -18.43 -21.55
CA ARG A 242 12.94 -17.75 -21.49
C ARG A 242 14.03 -18.71 -21.97
N SER A 243 14.88 -18.21 -22.85
CA SER A 243 16.06 -18.92 -23.30
C SER A 243 17.28 -18.05 -23.18
N GLU A 244 18.34 -18.62 -22.63
CA GLU A 244 19.67 -18.04 -22.72
C GLU A 244 20.52 -18.89 -23.65
N SER A 245 21.29 -18.23 -24.50
CA SER A 245 22.26 -18.90 -25.36
C SER A 245 23.63 -18.30 -25.14
N THR A 246 24.63 -19.15 -25.00
CA THR A 246 26.03 -18.79 -24.96
C THR A 246 26.75 -19.48 -26.10
N GLY A 247 27.71 -18.81 -26.70
CA GLY A 247 28.46 -19.38 -27.79
C GLY A 247 29.77 -18.65 -27.98
N GLY A 248 30.73 -19.34 -28.56
CA GLY A 248 32.05 -18.80 -28.80
C GLY A 248 32.76 -19.57 -29.89
N SER A 249 33.80 -18.94 -30.43
CA SER A 249 34.67 -19.57 -31.41
C SER A 249 36.12 -19.27 -31.08
N SER A 250 36.99 -20.27 -31.18
CA SER A 250 38.43 -20.09 -31.08
C SER A 250 39.11 -20.61 -32.35
N GLY A 251 39.99 -19.79 -32.92
CA GLY A 251 40.82 -20.17 -34.05
C GLY A 251 42.14 -20.78 -33.59
N PHE A 252 42.57 -21.87 -34.22
CA PHE A 252 43.85 -22.52 -33.92
C PHE A 252 44.69 -22.69 -35.20
N GLY A 253 44.83 -21.63 -36.00
CA GLY A 253 45.70 -21.56 -37.19
C GLY A 253 45.27 -22.41 -38.40
N ILE A 254 44.85 -23.65 -38.18
CA ILE A 254 44.48 -24.65 -39.17
C ILE A 254 42.97 -24.98 -39.19
N GLY A 255 42.22 -24.36 -38.30
CA GLY A 255 40.77 -24.53 -38.20
C GLY A 255 40.15 -23.60 -37.17
N ARG A 256 38.83 -23.66 -37.05
CA ARG A 256 38.03 -22.94 -36.08
C ARG A 256 37.20 -23.95 -35.30
N ALA A 257 37.31 -23.93 -33.98
CA ALA A 257 36.38 -24.62 -33.10
C ALA A 257 35.25 -23.64 -32.74
N THR A 258 34.01 -24.09 -32.86
CA THR A 258 32.82 -23.35 -32.43
C THR A 258 32.08 -24.16 -31.38
N TYR A 259 31.48 -23.47 -30.42
CA TYR A 259 30.50 -24.08 -29.54
C TYR A 259 29.29 -23.17 -29.42
N GLN A 260 28.13 -23.80 -29.29
CA GLN A 260 26.88 -23.12 -29.02
C GLN A 260 26.10 -23.93 -27.97
N GLY A 261 25.81 -23.30 -26.85
CA GLY A 261 24.89 -23.77 -25.83
C GLY A 261 23.62 -22.94 -25.86
N ARG A 262 22.46 -23.59 -25.77
CA ARG A 262 21.17 -22.95 -25.54
C ARG A 262 20.46 -23.67 -24.41
N VAL A 263 20.03 -22.91 -23.40
CA VAL A 263 19.14 -23.38 -22.35
C VAL A 263 17.80 -22.68 -22.56
N ARG A 264 16.72 -23.44 -22.56
CA ARG A 264 15.35 -22.94 -22.63
C ARG A 264 14.57 -23.49 -21.45
N VAL A 265 13.81 -22.64 -20.78
CA VAL A 265 12.79 -23.06 -19.81
C VAL A 265 11.55 -23.45 -20.60
N ASP A 266 11.15 -24.72 -20.55
CA ASP A 266 9.98 -25.21 -21.28
C ASP A 266 8.70 -25.00 -20.49
N ALA A 267 8.79 -25.16 -19.17
CA ALA A 267 7.70 -24.90 -18.24
C ALA A 267 8.27 -24.51 -16.87
N ALA A 268 7.58 -23.63 -16.18
CA ALA A 268 7.80 -23.37 -14.77
C ALA A 268 6.43 -23.36 -14.08
N ALA A 269 6.31 -24.09 -12.97
CA ALA A 269 5.10 -24.16 -12.19
C ALA A 269 5.46 -23.95 -10.72
N ALA A 270 4.73 -23.05 -10.05
CA ALA A 270 4.84 -22.89 -8.61
C ALA A 270 3.54 -23.29 -7.92
N ARG A 271 3.67 -23.94 -6.76
CA ARG A 271 2.57 -24.32 -5.89
C ARG A 271 2.95 -24.05 -4.43
N VAL A 272 1.97 -23.60 -3.64
CA VAL A 272 2.13 -23.45 -2.19
C VAL A 272 1.80 -24.80 -1.56
N THR A 273 2.74 -25.41 -0.85
CA THR A 273 2.61 -26.77 -0.31
C THR A 273 2.30 -26.75 1.17
N GLY A 274 1.03 -26.90 1.55
CA GLY A 274 0.60 -27.07 2.95
C GLY A 274 0.78 -25.81 3.82
N HIS A 275 2.03 -25.40 4.08
CA HIS A 275 2.38 -24.19 4.78
C HIS A 275 2.46 -22.99 3.81
N PRO A 276 1.90 -21.81 4.15
CA PRO A 276 1.92 -20.62 3.29
C PRO A 276 3.31 -19.98 3.08
N LEU A 277 4.36 -20.50 3.72
CA LEU A 277 5.74 -20.10 3.46
C LEU A 277 6.52 -21.12 2.63
N ASP A 278 5.93 -22.30 2.39
CA ASP A 278 6.55 -23.38 1.64
C ASP A 278 6.07 -23.27 0.20
N LEU A 279 6.96 -22.76 -0.66
CA LEU A 279 6.74 -22.64 -2.09
C LEU A 279 7.54 -23.71 -2.81
N ASP A 280 6.83 -24.62 -3.48
CA ASP A 280 7.43 -25.63 -4.33
C ASP A 280 7.40 -25.14 -5.78
N VAL A 281 8.55 -25.18 -6.44
CA VAL A 281 8.76 -24.63 -7.77
C VAL A 281 9.37 -25.70 -8.66
N ASP A 282 8.57 -26.20 -9.60
CA ASP A 282 8.98 -27.16 -10.62
C ASP A 282 9.40 -26.40 -11.89
N ILE A 283 10.65 -26.56 -12.32
CA ILE A 283 11.18 -25.96 -13.56
C ILE A 283 11.61 -27.08 -14.51
N CYS A 284 11.00 -27.12 -15.69
CA CYS A 284 11.37 -28.00 -16.79
C CYS A 284 12.27 -27.25 -17.78
N LEU A 285 13.40 -27.84 -18.12
CA LEU A 285 14.44 -27.22 -18.93
C LEU A 285 14.79 -28.10 -20.14
N SER A 286 14.88 -27.48 -21.31
CA SER A 286 15.54 -28.06 -22.49
C SER A 286 16.92 -27.46 -22.63
N VAL A 287 17.93 -28.32 -22.68
CA VAL A 287 19.33 -27.94 -22.90
C VAL A 287 19.77 -28.51 -24.24
N HIS A 288 20.21 -27.62 -25.13
CA HIS A 288 20.85 -27.98 -26.40
C HIS A 288 22.30 -27.53 -26.36
N ALA A 289 23.22 -28.44 -26.65
CA ALA A 289 24.64 -28.13 -26.76
C ALA A 289 25.17 -28.72 -28.06
N GLU A 290 25.85 -27.89 -28.85
CA GLU A 290 26.49 -28.28 -30.10
C GLU A 290 27.92 -27.76 -30.11
N ALA A 291 28.84 -28.58 -30.62
CA ALA A 291 30.24 -28.22 -30.81
C ALA A 291 30.67 -28.69 -32.20
N GLY A 292 31.36 -27.80 -32.93
CA GLY A 292 31.81 -28.05 -34.29
C GLY A 292 33.28 -27.70 -34.46
N VAL A 293 33.93 -28.36 -35.42
CA VAL A 293 35.30 -28.06 -35.84
C VAL A 293 35.31 -27.92 -37.35
N ASP A 294 35.51 -26.68 -37.81
CA ASP A 294 35.70 -26.39 -39.23
C ASP A 294 37.20 -26.37 -39.52
N LEU A 295 37.65 -27.32 -40.34
CA LEU A 295 39.01 -27.33 -40.87
C LEU A 295 39.03 -26.51 -42.17
N PHE A 296 39.98 -25.58 -42.31
CA PHE A 296 40.08 -24.80 -43.54
C PHE A 296 40.49 -25.74 -44.71
N PRO A 297 39.80 -25.66 -45.87
CA PRO A 297 40.03 -26.57 -47.01
C PRO A 297 41.45 -26.53 -47.58
N ASP A 298 42.21 -25.47 -47.30
CA ASP A 298 43.57 -25.26 -47.79
C ASP A 298 44.58 -26.32 -47.31
N ILE A 299 44.32 -27.01 -46.19
CA ILE A 299 45.21 -28.09 -45.69
C ILE A 299 45.02 -29.37 -46.49
N GLY A 300 43.79 -29.66 -46.92
CA GLY A 300 43.51 -30.79 -47.81
C GLY A 300 44.21 -30.63 -49.16
N GLU A 301 44.14 -29.42 -49.73
CA GLU A 301 44.90 -29.09 -50.94
C GLU A 301 46.41 -29.04 -50.72
N ALA A 302 46.89 -28.53 -49.58
CA ALA A 302 48.33 -28.48 -49.28
C ALA A 302 48.92 -29.88 -49.04
N LEU A 303 48.19 -30.78 -48.37
CA LEU A 303 48.58 -32.18 -48.19
C LEU A 303 48.50 -32.95 -49.51
N THR A 304 47.50 -32.68 -50.35
CA THR A 304 47.38 -33.29 -51.67
C THR A 304 48.49 -32.80 -52.62
N ARG A 305 48.81 -31.50 -52.57
CA ARG A 305 49.96 -30.92 -53.29
C ARG A 305 51.30 -31.41 -52.74
N ALA A 306 51.44 -31.62 -51.43
CA ALA A 306 52.64 -32.21 -50.83
C ALA A 306 52.79 -33.70 -51.21
N ALA A 307 51.70 -34.47 -51.19
CA ALA A 307 51.68 -35.86 -51.62
C ALA A 307 51.99 -36.00 -53.12
N GLN A 308 51.48 -35.10 -53.97
CA GLN A 308 51.84 -35.04 -55.39
C GLN A 308 53.31 -34.68 -55.61
N ARG A 309 53.85 -33.69 -54.88
CA ARG A 309 55.30 -33.35 -54.97
C ARG A 309 56.21 -34.49 -54.51
N ILE A 310 55.82 -35.23 -53.47
CA ILE A 310 56.59 -36.41 -53.00
C ILE A 310 56.53 -37.54 -54.04
N ARG A 311 55.37 -37.77 -54.67
CA ARG A 311 55.22 -38.74 -55.77
C ARG A 311 56.08 -38.38 -56.98
N ASP A 312 56.16 -37.10 -57.33
CA ASP A 312 56.94 -36.63 -58.49
C ASP A 312 58.46 -36.61 -58.23
N LEU A 313 58.89 -36.55 -56.95
CA LEU A 313 60.30 -36.64 -56.54
C LEU A 313 60.86 -38.07 -56.54
N PHE A 314 59.99 -39.08 -56.54
CA PHE A 314 60.36 -40.50 -56.58
C PHE A 314 59.53 -41.22 -57.65
N PRO A 315 59.87 -41.05 -58.94
CA PRO A 315 59.24 -41.78 -60.01
C PRO A 315 59.77 -43.22 -59.98
N TRP A 316 59.03 -44.10 -59.30
CA TRP A 316 59.07 -45.53 -59.57
C TRP A 316 57.85 -45.88 -60.40
#